data_AF-A0A2E9X0E5-F1
#
_entry.id   AF-A0A2E9X0E5-F1
#
_cell.length_a   1.000
_cell.length_b   1.000
_cell.length_c   1.000
_cell.angle_alpha   90.00
_cell.angle_beta   90.00
_cell.angle_gamma   90.00
#
_symmetry.space_group_name_H-M   'P 1'
#
loop_
_entity.id
_entity.type
_entity.pdbx_description
1 polymer ?
#
loop_
_entity_poly.entity_id
_entity_poly.type
_entity_poly.pdbx_seq_one_letter_code
_entity_poly.pdbx_strand_id
1 'polypeptide(L)'
;MRPSSAGGLSGDGAAGSVADEAIWPRAVGLLFITLILFVMLSLSISAGVLVAFPFLALMMVLGLRRVPAAVAAVFAVFVAVGVPARGGIWYFERGWAVVLAGWFVVLTMRWPRSRFFPRALAAVAATAALVGLALMIRPGSWAVVDWLITEGLMRSASLIAQGLILSDPEAYTTAGLNTAYELTMQLGRLFPALLGLSSLAGLAVAWWAYVRLSAGSGLGLGPLREFRFNDHLVWLFLIGLALVLFGSGEGWTSGGGNAVVFMGGLYAMRGAGVLLFLSGGLTVFGFLFLVVGMLFLSPVLISGALLVGLGDTWLDLRSKTKAIAGSKS
;
A
#
# COMPACT_ATOMS: atom_id res chain seq x y z
N MET A 1 61.01 -14.79 30.76
CA MET A 1 60.73 -14.45 32.16
C MET A 1 59.41 -13.69 32.21
N ARG A 2 58.49 -14.16 33.06
CA ARG A 2 57.14 -13.62 33.38
C ARG A 2 57.24 -12.22 34.05
N PRO A 3 56.16 -11.40 34.20
CA PRO A 3 54.82 -11.87 34.59
C PRO A 3 53.57 -11.20 34.01
N SER A 4 52.47 -11.88 34.31
CA SER A 4 51.05 -11.56 34.19
C SER A 4 50.59 -10.46 35.16
N SER A 5 49.58 -9.69 34.75
CA SER A 5 48.59 -9.10 35.66
C SER A 5 47.19 -9.23 35.08
N ALA A 6 46.31 -9.85 35.86
CA ALA A 6 44.89 -10.03 35.61
C ALA A 6 44.07 -8.80 36.03
N GLY A 7 42.83 -8.72 35.54
CA GLY A 7 41.71 -8.11 36.26
C GLY A 7 40.97 -7.00 35.51
N GLY A 8 39.66 -7.19 35.30
CA GLY A 8 38.74 -6.09 35.01
C GLY A 8 37.57 -6.45 34.10
N LEU A 9 36.50 -6.97 34.70
CA LEU A 9 35.18 -7.15 34.10
C LEU A 9 34.56 -5.80 33.69
N SER A 10 33.94 -5.74 32.51
CA SER A 10 32.67 -5.02 32.31
C SER A 10 31.91 -5.65 31.15
N GLY A 11 30.95 -6.51 31.50
CA GLY A 11 29.83 -6.77 30.63
C GLY A 11 28.97 -5.51 30.56
N ASP A 12 28.73 -5.01 29.34
CA ASP A 12 27.59 -4.14 28.99
C ASP A 12 27.52 -3.87 27.47
N GLY A 13 28.03 -4.79 26.64
CA GLY A 13 28.13 -4.57 25.18
C GLY A 13 27.11 -5.33 24.32
N ALA A 14 26.34 -6.27 24.87
CA ALA A 14 25.62 -7.26 24.05
C ALA A 14 24.08 -7.24 24.18
N ALA A 15 23.52 -6.48 25.13
CA ALA A 15 22.06 -6.45 25.35
C ALA A 15 21.33 -5.37 24.53
N GLY A 16 22.05 -4.37 23.99
CA GLY A 16 21.45 -3.23 23.29
C GLY A 16 21.22 -3.40 21.78
N SER A 17 21.88 -4.35 21.11
CA SER A 17 21.78 -4.49 19.65
C SER A 17 20.76 -5.55 19.19
N VAL A 18 20.40 -6.49 20.06
CA VAL A 18 19.51 -7.61 19.71
C VAL A 18 18.02 -7.22 19.81
N ALA A 19 17.69 -6.23 20.64
CA ALA A 19 16.31 -5.77 20.83
C ALA A 19 15.82 -4.85 19.69
N ASP A 20 16.70 -4.03 19.11
CA ASP A 20 16.34 -3.06 18.05
C ASP A 20 16.14 -3.72 16.68
N GLU A 21 16.79 -4.86 16.40
CA GLU A 21 16.61 -5.59 15.14
C GLU A 21 15.31 -6.43 15.10
N ALA A 22 14.72 -6.74 16.26
CA ALA A 22 13.65 -7.73 16.38
C ALA A 22 12.22 -7.16 16.22
N ILE A 23 12.02 -5.85 16.43
CA ILE A 23 10.69 -5.22 16.50
C ILE A 23 10.25 -4.68 15.13
N TRP A 24 11.23 -4.32 14.30
CA TRP A 24 11.06 -3.59 13.05
C TRP A 24 10.39 -4.34 11.88
N PRO A 25 10.72 -5.62 11.58
CA PRO A 25 10.16 -6.31 10.41
C PRO A 25 8.72 -6.78 10.64
N ARG A 26 8.27 -6.89 11.90
CA ARG A 26 6.94 -7.38 12.25
C ARG A 26 5.90 -6.27 12.15
N ALA A 27 6.18 -5.07 12.64
CA ALA A 27 5.22 -3.96 12.66
C ALA A 27 4.95 -3.35 11.27
N VAL A 28 5.97 -3.19 10.42
CA VAL A 28 5.78 -2.69 9.04
C VAL A 28 5.14 -3.76 8.17
N GLY A 29 5.58 -5.01 8.28
CA GLY A 29 4.94 -6.14 7.59
C GLY A 29 3.47 -6.26 7.95
N LEU A 30 3.11 -6.10 9.23
CA LEU A 30 1.74 -6.22 9.70
C LEU A 30 0.86 -5.01 9.34
N LEU A 31 1.32 -3.76 9.46
CA LEU A 31 0.52 -2.58 9.08
C LEU A 31 0.26 -2.56 7.55
N PHE A 32 1.22 -3.06 6.79
CA PHE A 32 1.10 -3.29 5.36
C PHE A 32 0.16 -4.46 5.02
N ILE A 33 0.22 -5.56 5.78
CA ILE A 33 -0.76 -6.65 5.74
C ILE A 33 -2.16 -6.17 6.18
N THR A 34 -2.25 -5.18 7.08
CA THR A 34 -3.52 -4.60 7.56
C THR A 34 -4.12 -3.67 6.51
N LEU A 35 -3.28 -2.90 5.80
CA LEU A 35 -3.68 -2.11 4.62
C LEU A 35 -4.09 -3.03 3.46
N ILE A 36 -3.36 -4.13 3.25
CA ILE A 36 -3.72 -5.18 2.30
C ILE A 36 -5.01 -5.87 2.73
N LEU A 37 -5.24 -6.16 4.01
CA LEU A 37 -6.49 -6.74 4.52
C LEU A 37 -7.66 -5.77 4.33
N PHE A 38 -7.46 -4.47 4.58
CA PHE A 38 -8.47 -3.43 4.36
C PHE A 38 -8.81 -3.28 2.86
N VAL A 39 -7.81 -3.34 1.98
CA VAL A 39 -7.99 -3.33 0.52
C VAL A 39 -8.58 -4.66 0.00
N MET A 40 -8.15 -5.80 0.55
CA MET A 40 -8.64 -7.15 0.24
C MET A 40 -10.09 -7.34 0.66
N LEU A 41 -10.52 -6.68 1.75
CA LEU A 41 -11.90 -6.75 2.23
C LEU A 41 -12.83 -5.85 1.41
N SER A 42 -12.29 -4.83 0.73
CA SER A 42 -13.10 -3.78 0.11
C SER A 42 -13.21 -3.90 -1.42
N LEU A 43 -12.22 -4.47 -2.12
CA LEU A 43 -12.26 -4.62 -3.58
C LEU A 43 -11.97 -6.06 -4.00
N SER A 44 -12.77 -6.56 -4.94
CA SER A 44 -12.67 -7.88 -5.61
C SER A 44 -11.34 -8.16 -6.34
N ILE A 45 -10.32 -7.29 -6.20
CA ILE A 45 -8.99 -7.49 -6.77
C ILE A 45 -8.21 -8.44 -5.88
N SER A 46 -7.71 -9.52 -6.47
CA SER A 46 -6.80 -10.44 -5.79
C SER A 46 -5.47 -9.74 -5.45
N ALA A 47 -5.35 -9.14 -4.27
CA ALA A 47 -4.13 -8.44 -3.83
C ALA A 47 -2.88 -9.33 -3.91
N GLY A 48 -3.05 -10.65 -3.80
CA GLY A 48 -2.00 -11.63 -4.05
C GLY A 48 -1.39 -11.53 -5.45
N VAL A 49 -2.18 -11.26 -6.49
CA VAL A 49 -1.73 -11.12 -7.89
C VAL A 49 -0.84 -9.88 -8.06
N LEU A 50 -1.20 -8.76 -7.44
CA LEU A 50 -0.40 -7.53 -7.44
C LEU A 50 0.95 -7.67 -6.71
N VAL A 51 1.08 -8.64 -5.82
CA VAL A 51 2.36 -8.99 -5.17
C VAL A 51 3.13 -10.03 -5.98
N ALA A 52 2.43 -11.07 -6.46
CA ALA A 52 3.02 -12.22 -7.09
C ALA A 52 3.74 -11.88 -8.40
N PHE A 53 3.10 -11.14 -9.31
CA PHE A 53 3.73 -10.81 -10.60
C PHE A 53 4.99 -9.96 -10.45
N PRO A 54 4.99 -8.85 -9.68
CA PRO A 54 6.22 -8.09 -9.46
C PRO A 54 7.30 -8.90 -8.74
N PHE A 55 6.94 -9.72 -7.75
CA PHE A 55 7.90 -10.58 -7.07
C PHE A 55 8.54 -11.57 -8.06
N LEU A 56 7.74 -12.27 -8.86
CA LEU A 56 8.23 -13.21 -9.87
C LEU A 56 9.10 -12.51 -10.92
N ALA A 57 8.70 -11.33 -11.40
CA ALA A 57 9.47 -10.56 -12.37
C ALA A 57 10.84 -10.12 -11.81
N LEU A 58 10.89 -9.67 -10.55
CA LEU A 58 12.15 -9.37 -9.85
C LEU A 58 13.02 -10.61 -9.72
N MET A 59 12.44 -11.75 -9.33
CA MET A 59 13.16 -13.01 -9.18
C MET A 59 13.72 -13.52 -10.52
N MET A 60 12.97 -13.38 -11.62
CA MET A 60 13.41 -13.77 -12.96
C MET A 60 14.57 -12.90 -13.47
N VAL A 61 14.51 -11.58 -13.23
CA VAL A 61 15.49 -10.64 -13.81
C VAL A 61 16.71 -10.43 -12.91
N LEU A 62 16.52 -10.35 -11.60
CA LEU A 62 17.59 -10.08 -10.63
C LEU A 62 18.14 -11.37 -9.97
N GLY A 63 17.46 -12.50 -10.16
CA GLY A 63 17.96 -13.84 -9.87
C GLY A 63 17.46 -14.48 -8.57
N LEU A 64 17.39 -15.83 -8.58
CA LEU A 64 17.20 -16.68 -7.40
C LEU A 64 18.56 -16.99 -6.77
N ARG A 65 18.76 -16.60 -5.49
CA ARG A 65 20.02 -16.88 -4.78
C ARG A 65 19.85 -17.79 -3.56
N ARG A 66 18.63 -17.98 -3.06
CA ARG A 66 18.35 -18.74 -1.82
C ARG A 66 17.12 -19.62 -1.96
N VAL A 67 17.15 -20.79 -1.31
CA VAL A 67 16.02 -21.75 -1.23
C VAL A 67 14.70 -21.11 -0.77
N PRO A 68 14.64 -20.27 0.30
CA PRO A 68 13.38 -19.64 0.70
C PRO A 68 12.78 -18.75 -0.40
N ALA A 69 13.60 -18.15 -1.26
CA ALA A 69 13.11 -17.40 -2.40
C ALA A 69 12.50 -18.29 -3.49
N ALA A 70 13.03 -19.51 -3.66
CA ALA A 70 12.46 -20.50 -4.59
C ALA A 70 11.08 -20.97 -4.11
N VAL A 71 10.94 -21.29 -2.82
CA VAL A 71 9.65 -21.69 -2.22
C VAL A 71 8.62 -20.56 -2.34
N ALA A 72 9.03 -19.32 -2.04
CA ALA A 72 8.17 -18.16 -2.21
C ALA A 72 7.78 -17.92 -3.69
N ALA A 73 8.68 -18.18 -4.64
CA ALA A 73 8.39 -18.09 -6.06
C ALA A 73 7.36 -19.14 -6.50
N VAL A 74 7.48 -20.39 -6.01
CA VAL A 74 6.47 -21.43 -6.27
C VAL A 74 5.10 -20.99 -5.75
N PHE A 75 5.03 -20.48 -4.51
CA PHE A 75 3.78 -19.96 -3.95
C PHE A 75 3.23 -18.77 -4.77
N ALA A 76 4.10 -17.85 -5.18
CA ALA A 76 3.72 -16.72 -6.03
C ALA A 76 3.20 -17.19 -7.41
N VAL A 77 3.74 -18.26 -8.00
CA VAL A 77 3.19 -18.86 -9.22
C VAL A 77 1.79 -19.40 -8.98
N PHE A 78 1.55 -20.13 -7.88
CA PHE A 78 0.22 -20.61 -7.53
C PHE A 78 -0.79 -19.46 -7.37
N VAL A 79 -0.37 -18.35 -6.75
CA VAL A 79 -1.22 -17.15 -6.61
C VAL A 79 -1.45 -16.45 -7.95
N ALA A 80 -0.41 -16.32 -8.78
CA ALA A 80 -0.49 -15.65 -10.09
C ALA A 80 -1.38 -16.43 -11.08
N VAL A 81 -1.26 -17.76 -11.11
CA VAL A 81 -2.12 -18.62 -11.92
C VAL A 81 -3.52 -18.66 -11.30
N GLY A 82 -3.62 -18.94 -10.01
CA GLY A 82 -4.87 -19.08 -9.29
C GLY A 82 -5.80 -20.13 -9.91
N VAL A 83 -7.05 -20.19 -9.44
CA VAL A 83 -8.09 -20.96 -10.13
C VAL A 83 -8.59 -20.12 -11.30
N PRO A 84 -8.57 -20.63 -12.55
CA PRO A 84 -9.13 -19.91 -13.69
C PRO A 84 -10.61 -19.64 -13.46
N ALA A 85 -10.96 -18.38 -13.20
CA ALA A 85 -12.34 -17.95 -13.17
C ALA A 85 -12.76 -17.56 -14.59
N ARG A 86 -13.91 -18.05 -15.06
CA ARG A 86 -14.49 -17.65 -16.34
C ARG A 86 -15.07 -16.24 -16.21
N GLY A 87 -14.24 -15.21 -16.30
CA GLY A 87 -14.68 -13.81 -16.21
C GLY A 87 -13.63 -12.80 -16.65
N GLY A 88 -14.06 -11.66 -17.21
CA GLY A 88 -13.16 -10.61 -17.71
C GLY A 88 -12.26 -9.98 -16.64
N ILE A 89 -12.74 -9.93 -15.39
CA ILE A 89 -11.98 -9.39 -14.25
C ILE A 89 -10.68 -10.17 -13.99
N TRP A 90 -10.71 -11.49 -14.17
CA TRP A 90 -9.54 -12.36 -13.97
C TRP A 90 -8.39 -12.00 -14.92
N TYR A 91 -8.72 -11.71 -16.18
CA TYR A 91 -7.76 -11.28 -17.20
C TYR A 91 -7.30 -9.84 -16.98
N PHE A 92 -8.21 -8.94 -16.60
CA PHE A 92 -7.87 -7.55 -16.32
C PHE A 92 -6.87 -7.42 -15.18
N GLU A 93 -7.10 -8.10 -14.05
CA GLU A 93 -6.19 -8.07 -12.89
C GLU A 93 -4.79 -8.57 -13.23
N ARG A 94 -4.70 -9.68 -13.96
CA ARG A 94 -3.42 -10.28 -14.36
C ARG A 94 -2.71 -9.44 -15.41
N GLY A 95 -3.44 -8.92 -16.39
CA GLY A 95 -2.90 -8.00 -17.40
C GLY A 95 -2.31 -6.75 -16.75
N TRP A 96 -3.07 -6.13 -15.83
CA TRP A 96 -2.59 -5.00 -15.04
C TRP A 96 -1.32 -5.33 -14.26
N ALA A 97 -1.32 -6.45 -13.51
CA ALA A 97 -0.21 -6.86 -12.68
C ALA A 97 1.06 -7.20 -13.48
N VAL A 98 0.92 -7.80 -14.68
CA VAL A 98 2.03 -8.07 -15.60
C VAL A 98 2.66 -6.77 -16.10
N VAL A 99 1.83 -5.80 -16.54
CA VAL A 99 2.32 -4.49 -17.02
C VAL A 99 3.00 -3.73 -15.88
N LEU A 100 2.40 -3.73 -14.69
CA LEU A 100 2.96 -3.13 -13.48
C LEU A 100 4.31 -3.72 -13.12
N ALA A 101 4.41 -5.06 -13.11
CA ALA A 101 5.65 -5.77 -12.85
C ALA A 101 6.75 -5.42 -13.86
N GLY A 102 6.40 -5.39 -15.16
CA GLY A 102 7.31 -5.02 -16.23
C GLY A 102 7.90 -3.62 -16.05
N TRP A 103 7.04 -2.61 -15.86
CA TRP A 103 7.49 -1.24 -15.62
C TRP A 103 8.36 -1.12 -14.36
N PHE A 104 7.96 -1.77 -13.27
CA PHE A 104 8.70 -1.71 -12.02
C PHE A 104 10.12 -2.31 -12.15
N VAL A 105 10.25 -3.43 -12.85
CA VAL A 105 11.56 -4.06 -13.12
C VAL A 105 12.41 -3.16 -14.02
N VAL A 106 11.86 -2.64 -15.13
CA VAL A 106 12.57 -1.73 -16.04
C VAL A 106 13.09 -0.50 -15.30
N LEU A 107 12.26 0.13 -14.47
CA LEU A 107 12.64 1.31 -13.68
C LEU A 107 13.68 0.98 -12.59
N THR A 108 13.60 -0.23 -12.02
CA THR A 108 14.59 -0.74 -11.07
C THR A 108 15.95 -0.96 -11.72
N MET A 109 15.98 -1.49 -12.95
CA MET A 109 17.22 -1.63 -13.71
C MET A 109 17.77 -0.28 -14.19
N ARG A 110 16.89 0.64 -14.60
CA ARG A 110 17.29 1.97 -15.11
C ARG A 110 17.90 2.84 -14.01
N TRP A 111 17.37 2.77 -12.79
CA TRP A 111 17.79 3.59 -11.64
C TRP A 111 18.06 2.75 -10.40
N PRO A 112 19.14 1.95 -10.37
CA PRO A 112 19.42 1.00 -9.29
C PRO A 112 19.70 1.68 -7.94
N ARG A 113 20.20 2.92 -7.97
CA ARG A 113 20.52 3.72 -6.77
C ARG A 113 19.35 4.56 -6.25
N SER A 114 18.22 4.61 -6.98
CA SER A 114 17.06 5.39 -6.56
C SER A 114 16.29 4.68 -5.44
N ARG A 115 15.66 5.46 -4.56
CA ARG A 115 14.77 4.94 -3.52
C ARG A 115 13.62 4.13 -4.15
N PHE A 116 12.99 3.27 -3.36
CA PHE A 116 11.87 2.44 -3.82
C PHE A 116 10.68 3.29 -4.31
N PHE A 117 10.27 4.29 -3.53
CA PHE A 117 9.01 5.00 -3.76
C PHE A 117 8.92 5.71 -5.13
N PRO A 118 9.92 6.48 -5.60
CA PRO A 118 9.86 7.09 -6.93
C PRO A 118 9.71 6.08 -8.06
N ARG A 119 10.39 4.92 -7.96
CA ARG A 119 10.30 3.84 -8.96
C ARG A 119 8.92 3.19 -8.93
N ALA A 120 8.38 2.91 -7.75
CA ALA A 120 7.05 2.32 -7.60
C ALA A 120 5.95 3.27 -8.11
N LEU A 121 6.03 4.55 -7.75
CA LEU A 121 5.08 5.57 -8.21
C LEU A 121 5.14 5.75 -9.73
N ALA A 122 6.34 5.80 -10.31
CA ALA A 122 6.52 5.87 -11.76
C ALA A 122 6.00 4.60 -12.46
N ALA A 123 6.17 3.42 -11.87
CA ALA A 123 5.64 2.17 -12.43
C ALA A 123 4.11 2.16 -12.45
N VAL A 124 3.47 2.61 -11.37
CA VAL A 124 2.01 2.73 -11.30
C VAL A 124 1.51 3.77 -12.30
N ALA A 125 2.16 4.94 -12.38
CA ALA A 125 1.79 5.98 -13.34
C ALA A 125 1.94 5.50 -14.79
N ALA A 126 3.04 4.83 -15.12
CA ALA A 126 3.29 4.29 -16.46
C ALA A 126 2.30 3.17 -16.82
N THR A 127 1.92 2.33 -15.85
CA THR A 127 0.90 1.29 -16.03
C THR A 127 -0.47 1.91 -16.28
N ALA A 128 -0.87 2.87 -15.46
CA ALA A 128 -2.14 3.58 -15.62
C ALA A 128 -2.21 4.32 -16.97
N ALA A 129 -1.13 4.98 -17.38
CA ALA A 129 -1.04 5.64 -18.67
C ALA A 129 -1.13 4.66 -19.85
N LEU A 130 -0.40 3.54 -19.79
CA LEU A 130 -0.39 2.53 -20.86
C LEU A 130 -1.74 1.83 -20.98
N VAL A 131 -2.33 1.40 -19.86
CA VAL A 131 -3.65 0.76 -19.86
C VAL A 131 -4.73 1.76 -20.26
N GLY A 132 -4.69 2.99 -19.75
CA GLY A 132 -5.61 4.05 -20.14
C GLY A 132 -5.55 4.35 -21.65
N LEU A 133 -4.34 4.45 -22.21
CA LEU A 133 -4.16 4.62 -23.66
C LEU A 133 -4.69 3.42 -24.43
N ALA A 134 -4.43 2.18 -23.97
CA ALA A 134 -4.93 0.97 -24.61
C ALA A 134 -6.47 0.91 -24.63
N LEU A 135 -7.13 1.35 -23.55
CA LEU A 135 -8.59 1.44 -23.47
C LEU A 135 -9.17 2.55 -24.36
N MET A 136 -8.40 3.59 -24.69
CA MET A 136 -8.83 4.63 -25.63
C MET A 136 -8.80 4.18 -27.10
N ILE A 137 -7.99 3.17 -27.45
CA ILE A 137 -7.87 2.69 -28.84
C ILE A 137 -9.17 2.03 -29.33
N ARG A 138 -9.89 1.34 -28.45
CA ARG A 138 -11.12 0.62 -28.81
C ARG A 138 -12.35 1.29 -28.19
N PRO A 139 -13.30 1.80 -29.00
CA PRO A 139 -14.56 2.33 -28.50
C PRO A 139 -15.29 1.28 -27.66
N GLY A 140 -15.83 1.69 -26.52
CA GLY A 140 -16.56 0.82 -25.59
C GLY A 140 -15.69 0.04 -24.59
N SER A 141 -14.35 0.03 -24.72
CA SER A 141 -13.49 -0.68 -23.74
C SER A 141 -13.59 -0.11 -22.33
N TRP A 142 -13.77 1.21 -22.18
CA TRP A 142 -14.02 1.85 -20.88
C TRP A 142 -15.33 1.36 -20.24
N ALA A 143 -16.41 1.23 -21.02
CA ALA A 143 -17.69 0.74 -20.53
C ALA A 143 -17.59 -0.73 -20.09
N VAL A 144 -16.80 -1.54 -20.80
CA VAL A 144 -16.54 -2.94 -20.40
C VAL A 144 -15.80 -2.99 -19.06
N VAL A 145 -14.77 -2.15 -18.85
CA VAL A 145 -14.03 -2.12 -17.58
C VAL A 145 -14.93 -1.66 -16.43
N ASP A 146 -15.72 -0.61 -16.63
CA ASP A 146 -16.65 -0.09 -15.63
C ASP A 146 -17.72 -1.13 -15.24
N TRP A 147 -18.22 -1.86 -16.24
CA TRP A 147 -19.14 -2.98 -16.03
C TRP A 147 -18.47 -4.12 -15.24
N LEU A 148 -17.26 -4.54 -15.61
CA LEU A 148 -16.52 -5.60 -14.90
C LEU A 148 -16.26 -5.24 -13.43
N ILE A 149 -15.93 -3.98 -13.15
CA ILE A 149 -15.71 -3.48 -11.79
C ILE A 149 -17.01 -3.52 -11.02
N THR A 150 -18.08 -2.96 -11.58
CA THR A 150 -19.39 -2.88 -10.94
C THR A 150 -19.97 -4.26 -10.67
N GLU A 151 -19.88 -5.19 -11.63
CA GLU A 151 -20.30 -6.58 -11.47
C GLU A 151 -19.49 -7.27 -10.36
N GLY A 152 -18.17 -7.08 -10.34
CA GLY A 152 -17.30 -7.62 -9.30
C GLY A 152 -17.67 -7.10 -7.92
N LEU A 153 -17.93 -5.79 -7.80
CA LEU A 153 -18.33 -5.15 -6.56
C LEU A 153 -19.70 -5.64 -6.07
N MET A 154 -20.70 -5.71 -6.95
CA MET A 154 -22.02 -6.26 -6.64
C MET A 154 -21.95 -7.72 -6.21
N ARG A 155 -21.09 -8.52 -6.84
CA ARG A 155 -20.85 -9.91 -6.44
C ARG A 155 -20.29 -9.99 -5.02
N SER A 156 -19.28 -9.19 -4.69
CA SER A 156 -18.75 -9.12 -3.32
C SER A 156 -19.80 -8.64 -2.31
N ALA A 157 -20.58 -7.61 -2.66
CA ALA A 157 -21.66 -7.12 -1.81
C ALA A 157 -22.71 -8.22 -1.56
N SER A 158 -23.07 -9.00 -2.58
CA SER A 158 -24.01 -10.11 -2.45
C SER A 158 -23.50 -11.25 -1.56
N LEU A 159 -22.19 -11.51 -1.54
CA LEU A 159 -21.57 -12.54 -0.69
C LEU A 159 -21.51 -12.09 0.78
N ILE A 160 -21.09 -10.85 1.01
CA ILE A 160 -21.13 -10.21 2.34
C ILE A 160 -22.58 -10.22 2.84
N ALA A 161 -23.51 -9.87 1.95
CA ALA A 161 -24.91 -9.84 2.28
C ALA A 161 -25.40 -11.21 2.73
N GLN A 162 -25.18 -12.26 1.94
CA GLN A 162 -25.50 -13.64 2.30
C GLN A 162 -24.89 -14.06 3.65
N GLY A 163 -23.63 -13.72 3.92
CA GLY A 163 -22.98 -14.00 5.20
C GLY A 163 -23.66 -13.33 6.40
N LEU A 164 -24.09 -12.08 6.23
CA LEU A 164 -24.86 -11.35 7.25
C LEU A 164 -26.27 -11.92 7.42
N ILE A 165 -26.97 -12.30 6.33
CA ILE A 165 -28.32 -12.91 6.40
C ILE A 165 -28.27 -14.19 7.22
N LEU A 166 -27.22 -15.00 7.02
CA LEU A 166 -27.00 -16.23 7.78
C LEU A 166 -26.69 -15.97 9.26
N SER A 167 -26.18 -14.78 9.60
CA SER A 167 -25.78 -14.41 10.96
C SER A 167 -26.92 -13.78 11.76
N ASP A 168 -27.70 -12.88 11.14
CA ASP A 168 -28.85 -12.22 11.75
C ASP A 168 -29.93 -11.93 10.69
N PRO A 169 -30.98 -12.77 10.60
CA PRO A 169 -32.07 -12.61 9.62
C PRO A 169 -32.95 -11.37 9.86
N GLU A 170 -33.01 -10.84 11.09
CA GLU A 170 -33.89 -9.71 11.45
C GLU A 170 -33.21 -8.35 11.30
N ALA A 171 -31.87 -8.30 11.33
CA ALA A 171 -31.08 -7.11 11.00
C ALA A 171 -31.18 -6.67 9.52
N TYR A 172 -31.82 -7.49 8.67
CA TYR A 172 -31.97 -7.28 7.23
C TYR A 172 -33.14 -6.36 6.87
N THR A 173 -32.92 -5.05 6.96
CA THR A 173 -33.86 -4.06 6.41
C THR A 173 -33.54 -3.76 4.94
N THR A 174 -34.56 -3.59 4.10
CA THR A 174 -34.41 -3.15 2.70
C THR A 174 -33.65 -1.83 2.58
N ALA A 175 -33.77 -0.95 3.59
CA ALA A 175 -33.02 0.28 3.71
C ALA A 175 -31.50 0.04 3.87
N GLY A 176 -31.09 -0.92 4.71
CA GLY A 176 -29.67 -1.27 4.90
C GLY A 176 -29.02 -1.87 3.65
N LEU A 177 -29.79 -2.61 2.86
CA LEU A 177 -29.32 -3.10 1.56
C LEU A 177 -29.11 -1.97 0.57
N ASN A 178 -30.07 -1.04 0.46
CA ASN A 178 -29.96 0.10 -0.45
C ASN A 178 -28.75 0.98 -0.12
N THR A 179 -28.51 1.28 1.17
CA THR A 179 -27.33 2.04 1.58
C THR A 179 -26.03 1.29 1.28
N ALA A 180 -25.99 -0.03 1.48
CA ALA A 180 -24.83 -0.84 1.12
C ALA A 180 -24.54 -0.82 -0.40
N TYR A 181 -25.59 -0.90 -1.23
CA TYR A 181 -25.46 -0.79 -2.68
C TYR A 181 -25.00 0.60 -3.14
N GLU A 182 -25.56 1.67 -2.56
CA GLU A 182 -25.14 3.04 -2.84
C GLU A 182 -23.66 3.28 -2.49
N LEU A 183 -23.21 2.81 -1.32
CA LEU A 183 -21.81 2.86 -0.92
C LEU A 183 -20.92 2.06 -1.87
N THR A 184 -21.38 0.89 -2.31
CA THR A 184 -20.68 0.05 -3.28
C THR A 184 -20.49 0.77 -4.62
N MET A 185 -21.53 1.46 -5.12
CA MET A 185 -21.42 2.26 -6.35
C MET A 185 -20.46 3.44 -6.19
N GLN A 186 -20.46 4.10 -5.03
CA GLN A 186 -19.51 5.18 -4.75
C GLN A 186 -18.06 4.67 -4.71
N LEU A 187 -17.81 3.50 -4.11
CA LEU A 187 -16.50 2.85 -4.12
C LEU A 187 -16.05 2.48 -5.54
N GLY A 188 -16.97 2.03 -6.40
CA GLY A 188 -16.69 1.74 -7.80
C GLY A 188 -16.10 2.95 -8.55
N ARG A 189 -16.59 4.16 -8.30
CA ARG A 189 -16.05 5.40 -8.89
C ARG A 189 -14.62 5.70 -8.46
N LEU A 190 -14.23 5.25 -7.27
CA LEU A 190 -12.88 5.44 -6.70
C LEU A 190 -11.94 4.28 -7.01
N PHE A 191 -12.40 3.30 -7.81
CA PHE A 191 -11.63 2.11 -8.15
C PHE A 191 -10.23 2.42 -8.71
N PRO A 192 -10.05 3.36 -9.67
CA PRO A 192 -8.70 3.68 -10.18
C PRO A 192 -7.72 4.10 -9.09
N ALA A 193 -8.16 4.92 -8.13
CA ALA A 193 -7.33 5.34 -7.01
C ALA A 193 -6.97 4.17 -6.08
N LEU A 194 -7.95 3.32 -5.77
CA LEU A 194 -7.76 2.14 -4.93
C LEU A 194 -6.86 1.09 -5.61
N LEU A 195 -6.99 0.93 -6.93
CA LEU A 195 -6.09 0.11 -7.74
C LEU A 195 -4.66 0.66 -7.74
N GLY A 196 -4.50 1.98 -7.82
CA GLY A 196 -3.18 2.63 -7.71
C GLY A 196 -2.53 2.43 -6.34
N LEU A 197 -3.28 2.65 -5.26
CA LEU A 197 -2.81 2.46 -3.88
C LEU A 197 -2.48 0.99 -3.60
N SER A 198 -3.33 0.06 -4.04
CA SER A 198 -3.09 -1.38 -3.92
C SER A 198 -1.91 -1.85 -4.77
N SER A 199 -1.66 -1.23 -5.93
CA SER A 199 -0.48 -1.50 -6.76
C SER A 199 0.81 -1.05 -6.05
N LEU A 200 0.82 0.15 -5.46
CA LEU A 200 1.94 0.61 -4.64
C LEU A 200 2.17 -0.32 -3.44
N ALA A 201 1.07 -0.78 -2.83
CA ALA A 201 1.14 -1.74 -1.76
C ALA A 201 1.79 -3.05 -2.25
N GLY A 202 1.23 -3.66 -3.30
CA GLY A 202 1.72 -4.90 -3.89
C GLY A 202 3.21 -4.85 -4.23
N LEU A 203 3.64 -3.75 -4.86
CA LEU A 203 5.05 -3.51 -5.19
C LEU A 203 5.96 -3.44 -3.96
N ALA A 204 5.52 -2.84 -2.85
CA ALA A 204 6.36 -2.74 -1.67
C ALA A 204 6.50 -4.09 -0.95
N VAL A 205 5.44 -4.90 -0.87
CA VAL A 205 5.56 -6.28 -0.37
C VAL A 205 6.47 -7.09 -1.27
N ALA A 206 6.28 -7.01 -2.59
CA ALA A 206 7.09 -7.74 -3.55
C ALA A 206 8.58 -7.37 -3.42
N TRP A 207 8.88 -6.08 -3.33
CA TRP A 207 10.26 -5.60 -3.13
C TRP A 207 10.82 -6.04 -1.77
N TRP A 208 10.05 -5.92 -0.69
CA TRP A 208 10.46 -6.36 0.63
C TRP A 208 10.76 -7.86 0.66
N ALA A 209 9.87 -8.67 0.10
CA ALA A 209 10.02 -10.12 0.00
C ALA A 209 11.24 -10.47 -0.84
N TYR A 210 11.44 -9.82 -1.99
CA TYR A 210 12.61 -10.01 -2.84
C TYR A 210 13.92 -9.70 -2.09
N VAL A 211 14.01 -8.54 -1.43
CA VAL A 211 15.23 -8.14 -0.71
C VAL A 211 15.51 -9.09 0.47
N ARG A 212 14.46 -9.43 1.23
CA ARG A 212 14.58 -10.29 2.41
C ARG A 212 14.98 -11.72 2.05
N LEU A 213 14.40 -12.26 1.00
CA LEU A 213 14.56 -13.66 0.62
C LEU A 213 15.75 -13.88 -0.33
N SER A 214 16.14 -12.90 -1.15
CA SER A 214 17.15 -13.08 -2.21
C SER A 214 18.40 -12.21 -2.07
N ALA A 215 18.28 -10.92 -1.72
CA ALA A 215 19.39 -9.96 -1.82
C ALA A 215 20.21 -9.78 -0.54
N GLY A 216 19.64 -10.07 0.65
CA GLY A 216 20.25 -9.72 1.93
C GLY A 216 19.88 -8.29 2.37
N SER A 217 20.09 -7.97 3.65
CA SER A 217 19.46 -6.85 4.39
C SER A 217 19.81 -5.42 3.92
N GLY A 218 20.77 -5.23 3.00
CA GLY A 218 21.35 -3.91 2.70
C GLY A 218 20.53 -2.99 1.78
N LEU A 219 19.52 -3.48 1.06
CA LEU A 219 18.72 -2.71 0.07
C LEU A 219 17.23 -2.62 0.44
N GLY A 220 16.91 -2.80 1.72
CA GLY A 220 15.54 -2.87 2.23
C GLY A 220 14.74 -1.58 2.09
N LEU A 221 13.42 -1.69 2.28
CA LEU A 221 12.57 -0.51 2.46
C LEU A 221 13.01 0.25 3.70
N GLY A 222 13.13 1.58 3.58
CA GLY A 222 13.41 2.44 4.72
C GLY A 222 12.24 2.49 5.72
N PRO A 223 12.50 2.91 6.97
CA PRO A 223 11.47 3.17 7.97
C PRO A 223 10.25 3.93 7.47
N LEU A 224 9.05 3.53 7.91
CA LEU A 224 7.84 4.33 7.69
C LEU A 224 7.93 5.71 8.37
N ARG A 225 8.62 5.80 9.52
CA ARG A 225 8.89 7.09 10.20
C ARG A 225 9.74 8.08 9.38
N GLU A 226 10.48 7.56 8.39
CA GLU A 226 11.29 8.36 7.47
C GLU A 226 10.63 8.54 6.10
N PHE A 227 9.41 8.02 5.92
CA PHE A 227 8.68 8.16 4.68
C PHE A 227 8.43 9.64 4.36
N ARG A 228 8.95 10.05 3.21
CA ARG A 228 8.83 11.39 2.60
C ARG A 228 8.81 11.21 1.09
N PHE A 229 8.02 12.03 0.42
CA PHE A 229 7.98 12.13 -1.04
C PHE A 229 8.02 13.60 -1.45
N ASN A 230 8.12 13.84 -2.76
CA ASN A 230 8.24 15.18 -3.31
C ASN A 230 7.03 16.06 -2.92
N ASP A 231 7.30 17.19 -2.27
CA ASP A 231 6.28 18.12 -1.79
C ASP A 231 5.45 18.71 -2.95
N HIS A 232 5.95 18.74 -4.18
CA HIS A 232 5.19 19.17 -5.36
C HIS A 232 3.97 18.29 -5.66
N LEU A 233 3.92 17.05 -5.16
CA LEU A 233 2.73 16.20 -5.31
C LEU A 233 1.50 16.76 -4.57
N VAL A 234 1.67 17.75 -3.68
CA VAL A 234 0.55 18.47 -3.06
C VAL A 234 -0.34 19.14 -4.10
N TRP A 235 0.24 19.61 -5.21
CA TRP A 235 -0.50 20.23 -6.29
C TRP A 235 -1.46 19.26 -6.96
N LEU A 236 -1.10 17.99 -7.09
CA LEU A 236 -2.00 16.98 -7.62
C LEU A 236 -3.22 16.78 -6.71
N PHE A 237 -3.02 16.81 -5.39
CA PHE A 237 -4.11 16.77 -4.41
C PHE A 237 -5.00 18.02 -4.50
N LEU A 238 -4.41 19.21 -4.55
CA LEU A 238 -5.14 20.48 -4.65
C LEU A 238 -5.92 20.62 -5.95
N ILE A 239 -5.33 20.23 -7.09
CA ILE A 239 -6.01 20.20 -8.38
C ILE A 239 -7.15 19.18 -8.34
N GLY A 240 -6.93 18.00 -7.76
CA GLY A 240 -7.98 17.01 -7.56
C GLY A 240 -9.16 17.57 -6.76
N LEU A 241 -8.88 18.26 -5.64
CA LEU A 241 -9.90 18.89 -4.82
C LEU A 241 -10.65 20.00 -5.59
N ALA A 242 -9.93 20.82 -6.36
CA ALA A 242 -10.53 21.83 -7.21
C ALA A 242 -11.46 21.21 -8.27
N LEU A 243 -11.08 20.08 -8.87
CA LEU A 243 -11.93 19.36 -9.82
C LEU A 243 -13.18 18.75 -9.16
N VAL A 244 -13.10 18.32 -7.90
CA VAL A 244 -14.27 17.84 -7.15
C VAL A 244 -15.23 18.99 -6.83
N LEU A 245 -14.70 20.14 -6.39
CA LEU A 245 -15.52 21.27 -5.92
C LEU A 245 -16.05 22.15 -7.06
N PHE A 246 -15.25 22.33 -8.12
CA PHE A 246 -15.54 23.26 -9.22
C PHE A 246 -15.71 22.56 -10.58
N GLY A 247 -15.51 21.25 -10.66
CA GLY A 247 -15.59 20.51 -11.91
C GLY A 247 -17.00 20.50 -12.49
N SER A 248 -17.14 20.99 -13.72
CA SER A 248 -18.39 20.93 -14.48
C SER A 248 -18.44 19.63 -15.30
N GLY A 249 -19.01 18.58 -14.71
CA GLY A 249 -19.30 17.30 -15.40
C GLY A 249 -18.73 16.08 -14.68
N GLU A 250 -19.38 14.94 -14.89
CA GLU A 250 -19.09 13.67 -14.18
C GLU A 250 -17.64 13.18 -14.38
N GLY A 251 -17.06 13.42 -15.56
CA GLY A 251 -15.67 13.02 -15.84
C GLY A 251 -14.65 13.79 -15.00
N TRP A 252 -14.85 15.10 -14.83
CA TRP A 252 -13.94 15.96 -14.05
C TRP A 252 -14.04 15.67 -12.56
N THR A 253 -15.27 15.52 -12.04
CA THR A 253 -15.48 15.19 -10.62
C THR A 253 -14.99 13.79 -10.27
N SER A 254 -15.14 12.82 -11.19
CA SER A 254 -14.60 11.46 -11.04
C SER A 254 -13.06 11.44 -11.04
N GLY A 255 -12.44 12.15 -12.00
CA GLY A 255 -10.98 12.30 -12.05
C GLY A 255 -10.43 12.99 -10.80
N GLY A 256 -11.08 14.06 -10.36
CA GLY A 256 -10.75 14.77 -9.13
C GLY A 256 -10.87 13.89 -7.89
N GLY A 257 -11.97 13.13 -7.76
CA GLY A 257 -12.19 12.23 -6.64
C GLY A 257 -11.11 11.14 -6.55
N ASN A 258 -10.73 10.55 -7.68
CA ASN A 258 -9.64 9.57 -7.74
C ASN A 258 -8.29 10.19 -7.34
N ALA A 259 -7.98 11.40 -7.83
CA ALA A 259 -6.76 12.10 -7.47
C ALA A 259 -6.71 12.39 -5.96
N VAL A 260 -7.80 12.88 -5.37
CA VAL A 260 -7.92 13.17 -3.93
C VAL A 260 -7.77 11.91 -3.10
N VAL A 261 -8.40 10.79 -3.46
CA VAL A 261 -8.30 9.53 -2.71
C VAL A 261 -6.90 8.93 -2.82
N PHE A 262 -6.32 8.89 -4.02
CA PHE A 262 -4.98 8.37 -4.23
C PHE A 262 -3.94 9.19 -3.45
N MET A 263 -3.93 10.51 -3.65
CA MET A 263 -3.01 11.39 -2.94
C MET A 263 -3.31 11.45 -1.44
N GLY A 264 -4.58 11.37 -1.06
CA GLY A 264 -5.01 11.34 0.33
C GLY A 264 -4.47 10.11 1.06
N GLY A 265 -4.51 8.94 0.43
CA GLY A 265 -3.87 7.73 0.96
C GLY A 265 -2.36 7.90 1.15
N LEU A 266 -1.66 8.53 0.20
CA LEU A 266 -0.23 8.82 0.32
C LEU A 266 0.10 9.80 1.45
N TYR A 267 -0.68 10.86 1.59
CA TYR A 267 -0.52 11.83 2.69
C TYR A 267 -0.89 11.25 4.04
N ALA A 268 -1.90 10.38 4.12
CA ALA A 268 -2.21 9.64 5.32
C ALA A 268 -1.04 8.73 5.73
N MET A 269 -0.40 8.03 4.79
CA MET A 269 0.83 7.27 5.09
C MET A 269 1.99 8.14 5.55
N ARG A 270 2.16 9.34 4.97
CA ARG A 270 3.16 10.32 5.44
C ARG A 270 2.87 10.78 6.87
N GLY A 271 1.63 11.15 7.17
CA GLY A 271 1.24 11.58 8.51
C GLY A 271 1.33 10.46 9.54
N ALA A 272 0.99 9.22 9.17
CA ALA A 272 1.27 8.06 10.00
C ALA A 272 2.77 7.95 10.31
N GLY A 273 3.64 8.11 9.31
CA GLY A 273 5.09 8.17 9.51
C GLY A 273 5.53 9.27 10.49
N VAL A 274 4.91 10.45 10.44
CA VAL A 274 5.17 11.55 11.40
C VAL A 274 4.72 11.17 12.81
N LEU A 275 3.53 10.61 12.97
CA LEU A 275 3.03 10.15 14.27
C LEU A 275 3.93 9.07 14.88
N LEU A 276 4.44 8.15 14.04
CA LEU A 276 5.42 7.14 14.46
C LEU A 276 6.77 7.74 14.85
N PHE A 277 7.20 8.78 14.15
CA PHE A 277 8.42 9.50 14.50
C PHE A 277 8.28 10.19 15.86
N LEU A 278 7.16 10.86 16.10
CA LEU A 278 6.89 11.58 17.35
C LEU A 278 6.67 10.65 18.54
N SER A 279 6.04 9.50 18.34
CA SER A 279 5.80 8.49 19.39
C SER A 279 7.01 7.62 19.72
N GLY A 280 8.10 7.72 18.94
CA GLY A 280 9.30 6.89 19.12
C GLY A 280 9.16 5.44 18.64
N GLY A 281 8.03 5.07 18.04
CA GLY A 281 7.72 3.73 17.54
C GLY A 281 6.41 3.17 18.08
N LEU A 282 6.05 1.97 17.63
CA LEU A 282 4.87 1.25 18.10
C LEU A 282 5.28 0.17 19.09
N THR A 283 4.75 0.24 20.31
CA THR A 283 4.74 -0.89 21.25
C THR A 283 3.70 -1.94 20.80
N VAL A 284 3.81 -3.18 21.29
CA VAL A 284 2.82 -4.24 20.99
C VAL A 284 1.41 -3.83 21.40
N PHE A 285 1.26 -3.18 22.55
CA PHE A 285 -0.03 -2.65 23.02
C PHE A 285 -0.51 -1.47 22.17
N GLY A 286 0.38 -0.55 21.79
CA GLY A 286 0.04 0.52 20.85
C GLY A 286 -0.43 -0.03 19.49
N PHE A 287 0.12 -1.16 19.06
CA PHE A 287 -0.28 -1.84 17.84
C PHE A 287 -1.69 -2.43 17.95
N LEU A 288 -1.98 -3.17 19.02
CA LEU A 288 -3.32 -3.69 19.25
C LEU A 288 -4.35 -2.55 19.29
N PHE A 289 -4.02 -1.45 19.98
CA PHE A 289 -4.88 -0.29 20.05
C PHE A 289 -5.05 0.40 18.70
N LEU A 290 -4.01 0.44 17.86
CA LEU A 290 -4.11 0.97 16.49
C LEU A 290 -4.98 0.09 15.61
N VAL A 291 -4.89 -1.24 15.70
CA VAL A 291 -5.75 -2.17 14.94
C VAL A 291 -7.21 -2.01 15.36
N VAL A 292 -7.48 -2.02 16.66
CA VAL A 292 -8.83 -1.80 17.21
C VAL A 292 -9.33 -0.40 16.83
N GLY A 293 -8.49 0.61 17.00
CA GLY A 293 -8.79 1.99 16.60
C GLY A 293 -9.09 2.10 15.11
N MET A 294 -8.38 1.40 14.24
CA MET A 294 -8.67 1.39 12.81
C MET A 294 -10.00 0.71 12.50
N LEU A 295 -10.36 -0.35 13.24
CA LEU A 295 -11.63 -1.03 13.07
C LEU A 295 -12.84 -0.13 13.40
N PHE A 296 -12.73 0.70 14.44
CA PHE A 296 -13.87 1.52 14.92
C PHE A 296 -13.79 3.00 14.56
N LEU A 297 -12.60 3.55 14.37
CA LEU A 297 -12.31 4.97 14.18
C LEU A 297 -11.54 5.23 12.88
N SER A 298 -11.57 4.31 11.92
CA SER A 298 -10.84 4.48 10.64
C SER A 298 -11.08 5.83 9.97
N PRO A 299 -12.31 6.36 9.83
CA PRO A 299 -12.50 7.66 9.17
C PRO A 299 -11.77 8.79 9.90
N VAL A 300 -11.79 8.77 11.22
CA VAL A 300 -11.14 9.79 12.08
C VAL A 300 -9.62 9.65 12.01
N LEU A 301 -9.10 8.42 12.13
CA LEU A 301 -7.67 8.16 12.11
C LEU A 301 -7.05 8.48 10.75
N ILE A 302 -7.71 8.09 9.65
CA ILE A 302 -7.25 8.38 8.30
C ILE A 302 -7.29 9.89 8.04
N SER A 303 -8.36 10.59 8.45
CA SER A 303 -8.47 12.04 8.30
C SER A 303 -7.42 12.79 9.14
N GLY A 304 -7.20 12.38 10.39
CA GLY A 304 -6.16 12.95 11.24
C GLY A 304 -4.76 12.73 10.65
N ALA A 305 -4.46 11.52 10.19
CA ALA A 305 -3.19 11.21 9.54
C ALA A 305 -3.00 12.02 8.25
N LEU A 306 -4.05 12.17 7.43
CA LEU A 306 -4.03 13.03 6.24
C LEU A 306 -3.64 14.46 6.61
N LEU A 307 -4.33 15.07 7.59
CA LEU A 307 -4.07 16.45 8.02
C LEU A 307 -2.64 16.62 8.53
N VAL A 308 -2.15 15.67 9.33
CA VAL A 308 -0.76 15.68 9.83
C VAL A 308 0.23 15.56 8.67
N GLY A 309 -0.03 14.67 7.70
CA GLY A 309 0.85 14.49 6.54
C GLY A 309 0.88 15.71 5.62
N LEU A 310 -0.25 16.37 5.43
CA LEU A 310 -0.35 17.62 4.69
C LEU A 310 0.37 18.75 5.43
N GLY A 311 0.17 18.86 6.75
CA GLY A 311 0.85 19.82 7.62
C GLY A 311 2.37 19.65 7.63
N ASP A 312 2.89 18.42 7.61
CA ASP A 312 4.32 18.12 7.53
C ASP A 312 4.97 18.60 6.21
N THR A 313 4.17 18.87 5.17
CA THR A 313 4.67 19.44 3.90
C THR A 313 5.12 20.90 4.09
N TRP A 314 4.41 21.66 4.91
CA TRP A 314 4.67 23.08 5.14
C TRP A 314 5.47 23.36 6.42
N LEU A 315 5.18 22.62 7.48
CA LEU A 315 5.74 22.87 8.81
C LEU A 315 7.02 22.09 9.10
N ASP A 316 7.37 21.09 8.27
CA ASP A 316 8.52 20.18 8.45
C ASP A 316 8.70 19.78 9.93
N LEU A 317 7.63 19.20 10.50
CA LEU A 317 7.50 18.97 11.94
C LEU A 317 8.68 18.16 12.49
N ARG A 318 9.17 17.19 11.72
CA ARG A 318 10.28 16.32 12.09
C ARG A 318 11.62 17.05 12.23
N SER A 319 11.92 18.03 11.37
CA SER A 319 13.19 18.78 11.46
C SER A 319 13.17 19.73 12.65
N LYS A 320 12.02 20.37 12.90
CA LYS A 320 11.81 21.24 14.07
C LYS A 320 11.97 20.49 15.38
N THR A 321 11.39 19.29 15.50
CA THR A 321 11.54 18.47 16.71
C THR A 321 13.01 18.06 16.93
N LYS A 322 13.73 17.69 15.86
CA LYS A 322 15.18 17.37 15.96
C LYS A 322 16.01 18.57 16.40
N ALA A 323 15.73 19.77 15.90
CA ALA A 323 16.42 20.99 16.28
C ALA A 323 16.20 21.35 17.76
N ILE A 324 14.96 21.21 18.26
CA ILE A 324 14.63 21.45 19.67
C ILE A 324 15.29 20.42 20.59
N ALA A 325 15.31 19.15 20.19
CA ALA A 325 15.97 18.09 20.96
C ALA A 325 17.50 18.27 21.00
N GLY A 326 18.11 18.67 19.88
CA GLY A 326 19.54 18.97 19.80
C GLY A 326 19.97 20.24 20.55
N SER A 327 19.06 21.20 20.74
CA SER A 327 19.28 22.42 21.53
C SER A 327 19.27 22.18 23.05
N LYS A 328 18.76 21.04 23.52
CA LYS A 328 18.72 20.66 24.95
C LYS A 328 19.86 19.71 25.35
N SER A 329 20.71 19.34 24.40
CA SER A 329 21.96 18.60 24.59
C SER A 329 23.14 19.56 24.67
#